data_AF-A0A946LJF9-F1
#
_entry.id   AF-A0A946LJF9-F1
#
_cell.length_a   1.000
_cell.length_b   1.000
_cell.length_c   1.000
_cell.angle_alpha   90.00
_cell.angle_beta   90.00
_cell.angle_gamma   90.00
#
_symmetry.space_group_name_H-M   'P 1'
#
loop_
_entity.id
_entity.type
_entity.pdbx_description
1 polymer ?
#
loop_
_entity_poly.entity_id
_entity_poly.type
_entity_poly.pdbx_seq_one_letter_code
_entity_poly.pdbx_strand_id
1 'polypeptide(L)'
;MDIQKAWQTILGQLQMEMPRASFDTWVRDTSPISYEDGLLTIGVRNTYARDWLESRLASTISRLLIGIMNRTVDVVFLVAQNQADDEFEPDEKEVSISADDLASLYDQVVRPERAVYLPGYFRKHLANLGPDLGWMYIGFRQAAYGEGARAGKKTARFSGKQIAALCGVTERTFWNRLERAQTWEKLAGLVIPIYGEAEWMDGPLPRRLPRKYTVAMTLPLTAADAYALMGWLKEQVEVYDGPLGTLAASCETPLHELLSVSSASFVEGTPQDVVDILRQLFAGDLPDAQLVAFAERLRMHIMPQNDQIVVSLFFLEHVLPHLGAGPAWMYVLLRDRCYDGPDEQRDLCTVPGGYAEIASWLDISRPLTIYEWFYGRGNKKAKEPGKLRFPVTSAYLRVLDQDKASSFAEGARTFRVLLNDVPPEIVQAAIESDDDLYADFSIVFTQFSEDHYATFSIAFTQFSEDLYATFRVFKTLNSLNNPDLPEGNPPSTRIRKKKKGNVTRKKAGEGSLVYWDLNFLLANNAVSPKKQAELRKNGASGETFVAWLLYAKSAVGAGLKDKTGVSNAIARTLESPRGGPGGAASVLANLPPHRLKAMLERDLEGEEIDDPDYEAAFETLPDSGKKALLKQLFGD
;
A
#
# COMPACT_ATOMS: atom_id res chain seq x y z
N MET A 1 -47.23 -18.80 -46.87
CA MET A 1 -45.81 -18.41 -46.95
C MET A 1 -45.03 -19.37 -46.09
N ASP A 2 -43.88 -19.84 -46.56
CA ASP A 2 -42.99 -20.71 -45.77
C ASP A 2 -42.45 -19.93 -44.57
N ILE A 3 -42.49 -20.51 -43.37
CA ILE A 3 -42.08 -19.87 -42.11
C ILE A 3 -40.62 -19.44 -42.17
N GLN A 4 -39.75 -20.22 -42.82
CA GLN A 4 -38.36 -19.83 -43.00
C GLN A 4 -38.24 -18.57 -43.88
N LYS A 5 -39.06 -18.45 -44.93
CA LYS A 5 -39.08 -17.26 -45.80
C LYS A 5 -39.72 -16.05 -45.12
N ALA A 6 -40.76 -16.26 -44.33
CA ALA A 6 -41.37 -15.21 -43.51
C ALA A 6 -40.37 -14.69 -42.47
N TRP A 7 -39.62 -15.58 -41.81
CA TRP A 7 -38.59 -15.21 -40.86
C TRP A 7 -37.45 -14.43 -41.52
N GLN A 8 -36.94 -14.88 -42.68
CA GLN A 8 -35.92 -14.14 -43.42
C GLN A 8 -36.38 -12.74 -43.85
N THR A 9 -37.67 -12.58 -44.18
CA THR A 9 -38.24 -11.26 -44.49
C THR A 9 -38.24 -10.35 -43.26
N ILE A 10 -38.58 -10.91 -42.09
CA ILE A 10 -38.55 -10.20 -40.81
C ILE A 10 -37.12 -9.83 -40.41
N LEU A 11 -36.16 -10.73 -40.59
CA LEU A 11 -34.75 -10.44 -40.34
C LEU A 11 -34.28 -9.27 -41.20
N GLY A 12 -34.61 -9.27 -42.50
CA GLY A 12 -34.27 -8.15 -43.39
C GLY A 12 -34.92 -6.83 -42.97
N GLN A 13 -36.19 -6.85 -42.54
CA GLN A 13 -36.88 -5.65 -42.09
C GLN A 13 -36.32 -5.13 -40.76
N LEU A 14 -36.09 -6.01 -39.79
CA LEU A 14 -35.49 -5.64 -38.50
C LEU A 14 -34.08 -5.09 -38.69
N GLN A 15 -33.27 -5.65 -39.60
CA GLN A 15 -31.94 -5.15 -39.92
C GLN A 15 -31.95 -3.69 -40.40
N MET A 16 -33.03 -3.26 -41.07
CA MET A 16 -33.20 -1.87 -41.52
C MET A 16 -33.77 -0.96 -40.42
N GLU A 17 -34.63 -1.49 -39.55
CA GLU A 17 -35.38 -0.72 -38.55
C GLU A 17 -34.66 -0.56 -37.22
N MET A 18 -33.58 -1.31 -36.98
CA MET A 18 -32.82 -1.27 -35.73
C MET A 18 -31.32 -1.01 -35.95
N PRO A 19 -30.59 -0.51 -34.93
CA PRO A 19 -29.15 -0.34 -35.02
C PRO A 19 -28.46 -1.66 -35.35
N ARG A 20 -27.50 -1.62 -36.29
CA ARG A 20 -26.78 -2.81 -36.78
C ARG A 20 -26.21 -3.67 -35.65
N ALA A 21 -25.61 -3.06 -34.64
CA ALA A 21 -25.12 -3.78 -33.46
C ALA A 21 -26.26 -4.52 -32.73
N SER A 22 -27.42 -3.90 -32.52
CA SER A 22 -28.56 -4.59 -31.88
C SER A 22 -29.14 -5.72 -32.73
N PHE A 23 -29.15 -5.58 -34.06
CA PHE A 23 -29.55 -6.67 -34.95
C PHE A 23 -28.55 -7.84 -34.88
N ASP A 24 -27.26 -7.52 -34.98
CA ASP A 24 -26.17 -8.49 -34.98
C ASP A 24 -26.10 -9.27 -33.66
N THR A 25 -26.24 -8.60 -32.51
CA THR A 25 -26.17 -9.23 -31.18
C THR A 25 -27.41 -10.09 -30.85
N TRP A 26 -28.61 -9.66 -31.24
CA TRP A 26 -29.85 -10.25 -30.70
C TRP A 26 -30.70 -10.99 -31.72
N VAL A 27 -30.62 -10.64 -32.99
CA VAL A 27 -31.62 -11.04 -34.01
C VAL A 27 -31.00 -11.86 -35.14
N ARG A 28 -29.76 -11.58 -35.55
CA ARG A 28 -29.11 -12.18 -36.72
C ARG A 28 -29.11 -13.71 -36.72
N ASP A 29 -28.70 -14.32 -35.62
CA ASP A 29 -28.51 -15.78 -35.52
C ASP A 29 -29.76 -16.50 -34.98
N THR A 30 -30.94 -15.87 -35.09
CA THR A 30 -32.19 -16.48 -34.68
C THR A 30 -32.83 -17.26 -35.82
N SER A 31 -33.39 -18.42 -35.52
CA SER A 31 -33.99 -19.30 -36.52
C SER A 31 -35.34 -19.84 -36.05
N PRO A 32 -36.35 -19.97 -36.93
CA PRO A 32 -37.60 -20.60 -36.55
C PRO A 32 -37.37 -22.09 -36.29
N ILE A 33 -37.75 -22.57 -35.11
CA ILE A 33 -37.68 -23.99 -34.73
C ILE A 33 -38.97 -24.71 -35.14
N SER A 34 -40.12 -24.15 -34.78
CA SER A 34 -41.43 -24.76 -35.06
C SER A 34 -42.52 -23.69 -35.14
N TYR A 35 -43.62 -24.02 -35.81
CA TYR A 35 -44.82 -23.19 -35.89
C TYR A 35 -46.05 -24.07 -35.81
N GLU A 36 -46.75 -24.01 -34.68
CA GLU A 36 -47.93 -24.83 -34.39
C GLU A 36 -49.01 -23.96 -33.73
N ASP A 37 -50.27 -24.13 -34.12
CA ASP A 37 -51.44 -23.43 -33.54
C ASP A 37 -51.35 -21.89 -33.43
N GLY A 38 -50.64 -21.26 -34.36
CA GLY A 38 -50.46 -19.80 -34.37
C GLY A 38 -49.33 -19.30 -33.46
N LEU A 39 -48.53 -20.21 -32.89
CA LEU A 39 -47.36 -19.91 -32.08
C LEU A 39 -46.08 -20.26 -32.83
N LEU A 40 -45.26 -19.24 -33.11
CA LEU A 40 -43.92 -19.41 -33.70
C LEU A 40 -42.87 -19.52 -32.60
N THR A 41 -42.18 -20.66 -32.55
CA THR A 41 -41.04 -20.85 -31.65
C THR A 41 -39.75 -20.51 -32.37
N ILE A 42 -38.99 -19.57 -31.83
CA ILE A 42 -37.73 -19.09 -32.39
C ILE A 42 -36.57 -19.57 -31.52
N GLY A 43 -35.63 -20.24 -32.16
CA GLY A 43 -34.36 -20.64 -31.59
C GLY A 43 -33.45 -19.44 -31.42
N VAL A 44 -32.92 -19.29 -30.21
CA VAL A 44 -31.99 -18.22 -29.85
C VAL A 44 -30.73 -18.83 -29.25
N ARG A 45 -29.61 -18.12 -29.42
CA ARG A 45 -28.28 -18.61 -29.06
C ARG A 45 -28.05 -18.83 -27.56
N ASN A 46 -28.72 -18.07 -26.70
CA ASN A 46 -28.61 -18.18 -25.25
C ASN A 46 -29.83 -17.58 -24.52
N THR A 47 -29.90 -17.79 -23.20
CA THR A 47 -30.99 -17.31 -22.33
C THR A 47 -31.12 -15.78 -22.31
N TYR A 48 -30.02 -15.05 -22.42
CA TYR A 48 -30.05 -13.58 -22.48
C TYR A 48 -30.72 -13.06 -23.75
N ALA A 49 -30.43 -13.69 -24.89
CA ALA A 49 -31.09 -13.34 -26.15
C ALA A 49 -32.59 -13.64 -26.09
N ARG A 50 -32.97 -14.75 -25.45
CA ARG A 50 -34.38 -15.09 -25.20
C ARG A 50 -35.09 -13.96 -24.44
N ASP A 51 -34.57 -13.60 -23.28
CA ASP A 51 -35.22 -12.63 -22.37
C ASP A 51 -35.23 -11.21 -22.97
N TRP A 52 -34.20 -10.83 -23.73
CA TRP A 52 -34.14 -9.54 -24.43
C TRP A 52 -35.16 -9.47 -25.59
N LEU A 53 -35.23 -10.52 -26.42
CA LEU A 53 -36.18 -10.58 -27.53
C LEU A 53 -37.62 -10.65 -27.04
N GLU A 54 -37.88 -11.40 -25.97
CA GLU A 54 -39.20 -11.52 -25.36
C GLU A 54 -39.69 -10.18 -24.79
N SER A 55 -38.82 -9.48 -24.06
CA SER A 55 -39.19 -8.20 -23.42
C SER A 55 -39.31 -7.02 -24.38
N ARG A 56 -38.63 -7.06 -25.54
CA ARG A 56 -38.53 -5.88 -26.43
C ARG A 56 -39.07 -6.06 -27.84
N LEU A 57 -38.93 -7.25 -28.42
CA LEU A 57 -39.26 -7.48 -29.83
C LEU A 57 -40.42 -8.45 -30.04
N ALA A 58 -40.87 -9.21 -29.05
CA ALA A 58 -41.99 -10.14 -29.19
C ALA A 58 -43.22 -9.49 -29.84
N SER A 59 -43.67 -8.35 -29.30
CA SER A 59 -44.85 -7.64 -29.84
C SER A 59 -44.63 -7.02 -31.23
N THR A 60 -43.40 -6.62 -31.55
CA THR A 60 -43.02 -6.07 -32.87
C THR A 60 -42.97 -7.19 -33.90
N ILE A 61 -42.31 -8.30 -33.57
CA ILE A 61 -42.18 -9.48 -34.41
C ILE A 61 -43.55 -10.11 -34.68
N SER A 62 -44.40 -10.29 -33.66
CA SER A 62 -45.78 -10.74 -33.83
C SER A 62 -46.56 -9.84 -34.79
N ARG A 63 -46.44 -8.51 -34.67
CA ARG A 63 -47.12 -7.57 -35.57
C ARG A 63 -46.63 -7.68 -37.02
N LEU A 64 -45.33 -7.82 -37.22
CA LEU A 64 -44.74 -8.01 -38.56
C LEU A 64 -45.16 -9.36 -39.16
N LEU A 65 -45.18 -10.44 -38.38
CA LEU A 65 -45.68 -11.75 -38.79
C LEU A 65 -47.16 -11.69 -39.18
N ILE A 66 -48.00 -10.97 -38.42
CA ILE A 66 -49.40 -10.77 -38.77
C ILE A 66 -49.54 -10.07 -40.12
N GLY A 67 -48.74 -9.04 -40.38
CA GLY A 67 -48.73 -8.31 -41.65
C GLY A 67 -48.26 -9.17 -42.84
N ILE A 68 -47.27 -10.03 -42.63
CA ILE A 68 -46.67 -10.88 -43.67
C ILE A 68 -47.50 -12.14 -43.93
N MET A 69 -48.08 -12.74 -42.89
CA MET A 69 -48.80 -14.02 -42.96
C MET A 69 -50.33 -13.86 -43.03
N ASN A 70 -50.85 -12.64 -42.80
CA ASN A 70 -52.27 -12.28 -42.77
C ASN A 70 -53.12 -13.18 -41.83
N ARG A 71 -52.53 -13.57 -40.70
CA ARG A 71 -53.11 -14.43 -39.64
C ARG A 71 -52.51 -14.03 -38.29
N THR A 72 -53.21 -14.30 -37.19
CA THR A 72 -52.71 -14.04 -35.83
C THR A 72 -51.53 -14.97 -35.53
N VAL A 73 -50.37 -14.40 -35.19
CA VAL A 73 -49.15 -15.14 -34.86
C VAL A 73 -48.54 -14.59 -33.58
N ASP A 74 -48.44 -15.45 -32.57
CA ASP A 74 -47.71 -15.20 -31.33
C ASP A 74 -46.31 -15.81 -31.42
N VAL A 75 -45.38 -15.30 -30.61
CA VAL A 75 -43.96 -15.65 -30.71
C VAL A 75 -43.41 -16.01 -29.34
N VAL A 76 -42.71 -17.14 -29.27
CA VAL A 76 -41.99 -17.60 -28.08
C VAL A 76 -40.55 -17.93 -28.45
N PHE A 77 -39.62 -17.67 -27.54
CA PHE A 77 -38.18 -17.86 -27.77
C PHE A 77 -37.66 -19.05 -26.94
N LEU A 78 -36.84 -19.90 -27.53
CA LEU A 78 -36.28 -21.10 -26.88
C LEU A 78 -34.78 -21.20 -27.17
N VAL A 79 -33.98 -21.55 -26.15
CA VAL A 79 -32.53 -21.69 -26.32
C VAL A 79 -32.23 -22.99 -27.05
N ALA A 80 -31.65 -22.91 -28.25
CA ALA A 80 -31.37 -24.10 -29.05
C ALA A 80 -30.27 -24.95 -28.39
N GLN A 81 -30.63 -26.14 -27.89
CA GLN A 81 -29.66 -27.16 -27.48
C GLN A 81 -29.36 -28.03 -28.69
N ASN A 82 -28.25 -27.79 -29.39
CA ASN A 82 -27.76 -28.73 -30.40
C ASN A 82 -26.58 -29.54 -29.84
N GLN A 83 -26.83 -30.83 -29.66
CA GLN A 83 -25.81 -31.87 -29.70
C GLN A 83 -25.40 -32.09 -31.16
N ALA A 84 -24.13 -31.90 -31.45
CA ALA A 84 -23.40 -32.60 -32.50
C ALA A 84 -21.93 -32.61 -32.09
N ASP A 85 -21.49 -33.76 -31.61
CA ASP A 85 -20.10 -34.14 -31.42
C ASP A 85 -19.40 -34.13 -32.80
N ASP A 86 -18.65 -33.08 -33.07
CA ASP A 86 -17.41 -33.17 -33.84
C ASP A 86 -16.33 -32.63 -32.92
N GLU A 87 -15.28 -33.42 -32.74
CA GLU A 87 -14.12 -33.19 -31.87
C GLU A 87 -13.51 -31.79 -32.09
N PHE A 88 -14.01 -30.81 -31.34
CA PHE A 88 -13.20 -29.71 -30.86
C PHE A 88 -12.69 -30.15 -29.50
N GLU A 89 -11.48 -30.72 -29.47
CA GLU A 89 -10.66 -30.54 -28.27
C GLU A 89 -10.65 -29.03 -28.02
N PRO A 90 -11.15 -28.55 -26.87
CA PRO A 90 -10.94 -27.17 -26.54
C PRO A 90 -9.42 -27.07 -26.41
N ASP A 91 -8.80 -26.29 -27.30
CA ASP A 91 -7.53 -25.65 -26.95
C ASP A 91 -7.93 -24.66 -25.84
N GLU A 92 -8.14 -25.20 -24.63
CA GLU A 92 -7.95 -24.51 -23.37
C GLU A 92 -6.50 -24.07 -23.39
N LYS A 93 -6.22 -23.04 -24.17
CA LYS A 93 -5.32 -22.02 -23.65
C LYS A 93 -6.13 -21.36 -22.55
N GLU A 94 -6.15 -22.03 -21.39
CA GLU A 94 -5.85 -21.33 -20.16
C GLU A 94 -4.71 -20.38 -20.52
N VAL A 95 -5.03 -19.11 -20.75
CA VAL A 95 -4.04 -18.07 -20.58
C VAL A 95 -3.77 -18.07 -19.09
N SER A 96 -2.97 -19.05 -18.66
CA SER A 96 -2.39 -19.09 -17.33
C SER A 96 -1.44 -17.92 -17.31
N ILE A 97 -1.97 -16.77 -16.87
CA ILE A 97 -1.14 -15.63 -16.53
C ILE A 97 -0.19 -16.16 -15.46
N SER A 98 1.11 -16.16 -15.76
CA SER A 98 2.07 -16.63 -14.79
C SER A 98 1.97 -15.75 -13.54
N ALA A 99 2.18 -16.32 -12.35
CA ALA A 99 2.20 -15.54 -11.12
C ALA A 99 3.17 -14.33 -11.22
N ASP A 100 4.22 -14.49 -12.03
CA ASP A 100 5.21 -13.44 -12.32
C ASP A 100 4.64 -12.30 -13.17
N ASP A 101 3.77 -12.58 -14.15
CA ASP A 101 3.12 -11.56 -14.98
C ASP A 101 2.08 -10.77 -14.19
N LEU A 102 1.33 -11.43 -13.31
CA LEU A 102 0.38 -10.78 -12.40
C LEU A 102 1.09 -9.88 -11.38
N ALA A 103 2.23 -10.35 -10.84
CA ALA A 103 3.08 -9.55 -9.96
C ALA A 103 3.68 -8.33 -10.69
N SER A 104 4.15 -8.52 -11.93
CA SER A 104 4.68 -7.44 -12.77
C SER A 104 3.64 -6.35 -13.05
N LEU A 105 2.38 -6.71 -13.34
CA LEU A 105 1.33 -5.71 -13.55
C LEU A 105 0.93 -5.02 -12.24
N TYR A 106 0.84 -5.76 -11.14
CA TYR A 106 0.60 -5.18 -9.81
C TYR A 106 1.64 -4.11 -9.49
N ASP A 107 2.93 -4.40 -9.73
CA ASP A 107 4.01 -3.43 -9.53
C ASP A 107 3.88 -2.20 -10.45
N GLN A 108 3.42 -2.37 -11.68
CA GLN A 108 3.22 -1.24 -12.61
C GLN A 108 2.07 -0.31 -12.21
N VAL A 109 0.97 -0.89 -11.70
CA VAL A 109 -0.26 -0.18 -11.31
C VAL A 109 -0.14 0.41 -9.91
N VAL A 110 0.18 -0.42 -8.92
CA VAL A 110 0.22 -0.02 -7.50
C VAL A 110 1.50 0.73 -7.20
N ARG A 111 2.61 0.36 -7.84
CA ARG A 111 3.94 0.91 -7.56
C ARG A 111 4.22 0.88 -6.06
N PRO A 112 4.27 -0.32 -5.45
CA PRO A 112 4.38 -0.47 -4.00
C PRO A 112 5.64 0.18 -3.41
N GLU A 113 6.66 0.45 -4.23
CA GLU A 113 7.84 1.24 -3.84
C GLU A 113 7.51 2.69 -3.50
N ARG A 114 6.39 3.21 -4.03
CA ARG A 114 5.83 4.52 -3.70
C ARG A 114 4.91 4.38 -2.51
N ALA A 115 5.49 4.41 -1.31
CA ALA A 115 4.73 4.30 -0.07
C ALA A 115 5.09 5.39 0.94
N VAL A 116 4.15 5.62 1.84
CA VAL A 116 4.33 6.33 3.09
C VAL A 116 4.80 5.32 4.13
N TYR A 117 6.00 5.54 4.64
CA TYR A 117 6.56 4.77 5.74
C TYR A 117 6.41 5.54 7.04
N LEU A 118 5.75 4.95 8.01
CA LEU A 118 5.61 5.48 9.37
C LEU A 118 6.23 4.49 10.35
N PRO A 119 6.95 4.95 11.39
CA PRO A 119 7.34 4.07 12.47
C PRO A 119 6.10 3.41 13.10
N GLY A 120 6.18 2.14 13.47
CA GLY A 120 5.07 1.43 14.11
C GLY A 120 4.64 2.04 15.44
N TYR A 121 5.52 2.81 16.08
CA TYR A 121 5.18 3.70 17.19
C TYR A 121 4.03 4.67 16.89
N PHE A 122 3.78 5.00 15.61
CA PHE A 122 2.63 5.81 15.20
C PHE A 122 1.28 5.24 15.65
N ARG A 123 1.17 3.92 15.90
CA ARG A 123 -0.03 3.29 16.49
C ARG A 123 -0.45 3.97 17.82
N LYS A 124 0.53 4.40 18.64
CA LYS A 124 0.25 5.16 19.88
C LYS A 124 -0.30 6.57 19.61
N HIS A 125 0.21 7.26 18.59
CA HIS A 125 -0.35 8.56 18.17
C HIS A 125 -1.75 8.39 17.60
N LEU A 126 -1.98 7.37 16.78
CA LEU A 126 -3.28 7.10 16.18
C LEU A 126 -4.37 6.88 17.24
N ALA A 127 -4.05 6.18 18.32
CA ALA A 127 -4.95 5.97 19.46
C ALA A 127 -5.35 7.27 20.19
N ASN A 128 -4.59 8.37 20.02
CA ASN A 128 -4.92 9.69 20.58
C ASN A 128 -5.58 10.62 19.53
N LEU A 129 -5.18 10.49 18.27
CA LEU A 129 -5.65 11.30 17.16
C LEU A 129 -7.05 10.89 16.71
N GLY A 130 -7.30 9.60 16.68
CA GLY A 130 -8.41 8.99 15.97
C GLY A 130 -8.22 8.98 14.44
N PRO A 131 -9.14 8.34 13.70
CA PRO A 131 -8.90 7.95 12.32
C PRO A 131 -8.73 9.15 11.38
N ASP A 132 -9.56 10.17 11.57
CA ASP A 132 -9.58 11.36 10.71
C ASP A 132 -8.31 12.20 10.84
N LEU A 133 -7.85 12.43 12.07
CA LEU A 133 -6.63 13.21 12.32
C LEU A 133 -5.36 12.41 12.03
N GLY A 134 -5.41 11.08 12.17
CA GLY A 134 -4.35 10.17 11.72
C GLY A 134 -4.07 10.32 10.22
N TRP A 135 -5.11 10.27 9.37
CA TRP A 135 -4.95 10.54 7.94
C TRP A 135 -4.56 11.99 7.65
N MET A 136 -5.03 12.94 8.47
CA MET A 136 -4.64 14.34 8.32
C MET A 136 -3.15 14.56 8.54
N TYR A 137 -2.56 13.93 9.56
CA TYR A 137 -1.13 13.93 9.77
C TYR A 137 -0.37 13.33 8.59
N ILE A 138 -0.82 12.17 8.05
CA ILE A 138 -0.22 11.56 6.86
C ILE A 138 -0.26 12.51 5.66
N GLY A 139 -1.39 13.18 5.42
CA GLY A 139 -1.52 14.14 4.33
C GLY A 139 -0.57 15.32 4.47
N PHE A 140 -0.44 15.90 5.67
CA PHE A 140 0.55 16.94 5.94
C PHE A 140 1.99 16.45 5.75
N ARG A 141 2.30 15.25 6.25
CA ARG A 141 3.63 14.65 6.12
C ARG A 141 3.99 14.38 4.66
N GLN A 142 3.05 13.91 3.85
CA GLN A 142 3.29 13.70 2.43
C GLN A 142 3.43 14.99 1.64
N ALA A 143 2.62 16.01 1.95
CA ALA A 143 2.82 17.34 1.36
C ALA A 143 4.21 17.91 1.70
N ALA A 144 4.67 17.75 2.95
CA ALA A 144 6.00 18.17 3.37
C ALA A 144 7.14 17.38 2.69
N TYR A 145 6.94 16.08 2.46
CA TYR A 145 7.88 15.23 1.72
C TYR A 145 8.03 15.66 0.26
N GLY A 146 6.92 16.05 -0.40
CA GLY A 146 6.93 16.62 -1.75
C GLY A 146 7.75 17.92 -1.85
N GLU A 147 7.78 18.71 -0.78
CA GLU A 147 8.60 19.92 -0.65
C GLU A 147 10.06 19.63 -0.25
N GLY A 148 10.50 18.37 -0.33
CA GLY A 148 11.89 17.95 -0.10
C GLY A 148 12.26 17.65 1.36
N ALA A 149 11.28 17.59 2.28
CA ALA A 149 11.56 17.22 3.66
C ALA A 149 11.78 15.71 3.81
N ARG A 150 12.83 15.32 4.53
CA ARG A 150 13.16 13.89 4.80
C ARG A 150 13.29 13.57 6.28
N ALA A 151 13.76 14.53 7.08
CA ALA A 151 13.92 14.41 8.53
C ALA A 151 13.69 15.77 9.21
N GLY A 152 13.47 15.77 10.53
CA GLY A 152 13.31 16.98 11.33
C GLY A 152 11.94 17.65 11.13
N LYS A 153 11.90 18.99 11.13
CA LYS A 153 10.68 19.79 10.97
C LYS A 153 10.70 20.51 9.62
N LYS A 154 9.59 20.47 8.88
CA LYS A 154 9.44 21.22 7.62
C LYS A 154 8.40 22.31 7.78
N THR A 155 8.81 23.53 7.50
CA THR A 155 7.91 24.69 7.47
C THR A 155 7.68 25.11 6.02
N ALA A 156 6.47 24.93 5.52
CA ALA A 156 6.11 25.26 4.14
C ALA A 156 4.62 25.64 4.02
N ARG A 157 4.23 26.09 2.83
CA ARG A 157 2.84 26.47 2.52
C ARG A 157 2.15 25.29 1.84
N PHE A 158 0.99 24.91 2.35
CA PHE A 158 0.21 23.79 1.81
C PHE A 158 -1.23 24.23 1.55
N SER A 159 -1.77 23.85 0.39
CA SER A 159 -3.17 24.16 0.06
C SER A 159 -4.11 23.17 0.74
N GLY A 160 -5.30 23.65 1.15
CA GLY A 160 -6.31 22.78 1.73
C GLY A 160 -6.77 21.69 0.77
N LYS A 161 -6.93 22.04 -0.52
CA LYS A 161 -7.19 21.10 -1.61
C LYS A 161 -6.17 19.95 -1.67
N GLN A 162 -4.88 20.25 -1.63
CA GLN A 162 -3.81 19.24 -1.68
C GLN A 162 -3.87 18.30 -0.47
N ILE A 163 -3.97 18.85 0.74
CA ILE A 163 -3.98 18.02 1.95
C ILE A 163 -5.27 17.19 2.01
N ALA A 164 -6.42 17.78 1.67
CA ALA A 164 -7.70 17.07 1.66
C ALA A 164 -7.68 15.85 0.74
N ALA A 165 -7.08 15.96 -0.45
CA ALA A 165 -6.91 14.84 -1.37
C ALA A 165 -6.09 13.70 -0.74
N LEU A 166 -4.94 14.02 -0.11
CA LEU A 166 -4.08 13.03 0.55
C LEU A 166 -4.72 12.38 1.80
N CYS A 167 -5.78 12.99 2.32
CA CYS A 167 -6.53 12.49 3.47
C CYS A 167 -7.79 11.71 3.05
N GLY A 168 -8.08 11.60 1.75
CA GLY A 168 -9.30 11.00 1.21
C GLY A 168 -10.58 11.71 1.63
N VAL A 169 -10.54 13.04 1.82
CA VAL A 169 -11.72 13.85 2.17
C VAL A 169 -11.90 15.02 1.23
N THR A 170 -13.11 15.60 1.23
CA THR A 170 -13.36 16.83 0.47
C THR A 170 -12.67 18.03 1.11
N GLU A 171 -12.32 19.04 0.31
CA GLU A 171 -11.74 20.28 0.81
C GLU A 171 -12.66 20.97 1.85
N ARG A 172 -13.98 20.91 1.65
CA ARG A 172 -14.95 21.41 2.65
C ARG A 172 -14.83 20.68 3.98
N THR A 173 -14.76 19.36 3.95
CA THR A 173 -14.62 18.53 5.16
C THR A 173 -13.30 18.84 5.88
N PHE A 174 -12.22 19.02 5.12
CA PHE A 174 -10.93 19.44 5.66
C PHE A 174 -11.06 20.78 6.39
N TRP A 175 -11.55 21.84 5.74
CA TRP A 175 -11.72 23.17 6.34
C TRP A 175 -12.58 23.16 7.60
N ASN A 176 -13.72 22.47 7.58
CA ASN A 176 -14.60 22.32 8.74
C ASN A 176 -13.90 21.67 9.95
N ARG A 177 -12.86 20.86 9.73
CA ARG A 177 -12.08 20.25 10.83
C ARG A 177 -11.08 21.24 11.40
N LEU A 178 -10.36 21.99 10.57
CA LEU A 178 -9.34 22.95 11.02
C LEU A 178 -9.93 24.14 11.80
N GLU A 179 -11.24 24.38 11.67
CA GLU A 179 -11.95 25.38 12.48
C GLU A 179 -12.15 24.94 13.93
N ARG A 180 -11.95 23.66 14.26
CA ARG A 180 -12.13 23.13 15.63
C ARG A 180 -10.83 23.27 16.42
N ALA A 181 -10.88 23.93 17.58
CA ALA A 181 -9.73 24.06 18.48
C ALA A 181 -9.12 22.70 18.85
N GLN A 182 -9.96 21.72 19.18
CA GLN A 182 -9.56 20.35 19.53
C GLN A 182 -8.73 19.64 18.45
N THR A 183 -8.86 20.02 17.18
CA THR A 183 -8.04 19.46 16.09
C THR A 183 -6.57 19.83 16.27
N TRP A 184 -6.30 21.07 16.65
CA TRP A 184 -4.95 21.58 16.85
C TRP A 184 -4.35 21.14 18.17
N GLU A 185 -5.17 20.95 19.20
CA GLU A 185 -4.75 20.32 20.45
C GLU A 185 -4.25 18.90 20.19
N LYS A 186 -5.02 18.09 19.46
CA LYS A 186 -4.63 16.70 19.12
C LYS A 186 -3.42 16.62 18.18
N LEU A 187 -3.26 17.57 17.26
CA LEU A 187 -2.11 17.63 16.34
C LEU A 187 -0.88 18.34 16.90
N ALA A 188 -0.93 18.81 18.15
CA ALA A 188 0.19 19.50 18.78
C ALA A 188 1.48 18.66 18.67
N GLY A 189 2.60 19.33 18.36
CA GLY A 189 3.90 18.68 18.14
C GLY A 189 4.04 17.93 16.79
N LEU A 190 2.94 17.49 16.18
CA LEU A 190 2.92 16.81 14.87
C LEU A 190 2.76 17.79 13.71
N VAL A 191 1.78 18.69 13.81
CA VAL A 191 1.49 19.74 12.82
C VAL A 191 1.13 21.03 13.54
N ILE A 192 1.91 22.08 13.29
CA ILE A 192 1.74 23.38 13.94
C ILE A 192 1.38 24.43 12.86
N PRO A 193 0.17 25.02 12.90
CA PRO A 193 -0.18 26.11 12.00
C PRO A 193 0.63 27.37 12.35
N ILE A 194 1.14 28.05 11.32
CA ILE A 194 1.80 29.35 11.50
C ILE A 194 0.78 30.43 11.14
N TYR A 195 0.36 31.17 12.17
CA TYR A 195 -0.52 32.31 12.02
C TYR A 195 0.29 33.54 11.61
N GLY A 196 -0.20 34.25 10.61
CA GLY A 196 0.39 35.47 10.08
C GLY A 196 -0.60 36.18 9.17
N GLU A 197 -0.24 37.38 8.71
CA GLU A 197 -1.07 38.13 7.76
C GLU A 197 -1.27 37.35 6.45
N ALA A 198 -2.40 37.58 5.80
CA ALA A 198 -2.69 36.93 4.53
C ALA A 198 -1.74 37.48 3.46
N GLU A 199 -0.80 36.65 3.02
CA GLU A 199 0.04 36.96 1.87
C GLU A 199 -0.68 36.64 0.56
N TRP A 200 -0.45 37.47 -0.45
CA TRP A 200 -1.09 37.39 -1.76
C TRP A 200 -0.03 37.25 -2.84
N MET A 201 -0.36 36.50 -3.90
CA MET A 201 0.44 36.44 -5.11
C MET A 201 -0.04 37.53 -6.07
N ASP A 202 0.88 38.37 -6.53
CA ASP A 202 0.60 39.41 -7.51
C ASP A 202 0.22 38.81 -8.87
N GLY A 203 -0.83 39.36 -9.47
CA GLY A 203 -1.34 38.92 -10.77
C GLY A 203 -2.66 39.62 -11.12
N PRO A 204 -3.21 39.35 -12.32
CA PRO A 204 -4.46 39.97 -12.79
C PRO A 204 -5.65 39.72 -11.87
N LEU A 205 -5.63 38.59 -11.17
CA LEU A 205 -6.55 38.22 -10.09
C LEU A 205 -5.68 37.81 -8.88
N PRO A 206 -5.54 38.68 -7.86
CA PRO A 206 -4.78 38.36 -6.67
C PRO A 206 -5.30 37.07 -6.03
N ARG A 207 -4.41 36.08 -5.84
CA ARG A 207 -4.74 34.83 -5.17
C ARG A 207 -4.03 34.78 -3.82
N ARG A 208 -4.77 34.46 -2.76
CA ARG A 208 -4.19 34.28 -1.43
C ARG A 208 -3.25 33.08 -1.44
N LEU A 209 -2.04 33.24 -0.89
CA LEU A 209 -1.11 32.15 -0.76
C LEU A 209 -1.63 31.09 0.23
N PRO A 210 -1.28 29.81 0.04
CA PRO A 210 -1.67 28.76 0.97
C PRO A 210 -1.16 29.02 2.39
N ARG A 211 -1.86 28.46 3.38
CA ARG A 211 -1.48 28.60 4.80
C ARG A 211 -0.15 27.91 5.06
N LYS A 212 0.62 28.46 6.00
CA LYS A 212 1.94 27.97 6.35
C LYS A 212 1.84 27.05 7.57
N TYR A 213 2.50 25.90 7.52
CA TYR A 213 2.48 24.89 8.58
C TYR A 213 3.89 24.37 8.83
N THR A 214 4.17 24.02 10.07
CA THR A 214 5.33 23.22 10.46
C THR A 214 4.88 21.78 10.67
N VAL A 215 5.53 20.84 9.99
CA VAL A 215 5.21 19.41 10.03
C VAL A 215 6.41 18.63 10.56
N ALA A 216 6.16 17.75 11.53
CA ALA A 216 7.16 16.86 12.08
C ALA A 216 7.38 15.64 11.16
N MET A 217 8.57 15.56 10.55
CA MET A 217 9.00 14.41 9.75
C MET A 217 9.64 13.32 10.61
N THR A 218 10.33 13.73 11.67
CA THR A 218 10.70 12.88 12.81
C THR A 218 9.51 12.80 13.75
N LEU A 219 9.04 11.59 14.05
CA LEU A 219 7.86 11.39 14.89
C LEU A 219 8.22 11.69 16.35
N PRO A 220 7.59 12.67 17.02
CA PRO A 220 7.78 12.89 18.45
C PRO A 220 7.18 11.73 19.27
N LEU A 221 7.57 11.59 20.52
CA LEU A 221 6.88 10.73 21.49
C LEU A 221 5.49 11.31 21.80
N THR A 222 4.53 10.46 22.14
CA THR A 222 3.24 10.93 22.69
C THR A 222 3.48 11.70 24.00
N ALA A 223 2.54 12.56 24.41
CA ALA A 223 2.70 13.33 25.64
C ALA A 223 2.93 12.44 26.88
N ALA A 224 2.22 11.31 26.96
CA ALA A 224 2.35 10.33 28.03
C ALA A 224 3.74 9.65 28.03
N ASP A 225 4.22 9.19 26.87
CA ASP A 225 5.52 8.54 26.76
C ASP A 225 6.68 9.52 26.94
N ALA A 226 6.53 10.77 26.46
CA ALA A 226 7.51 11.83 26.71
C ALA A 226 7.64 12.10 28.22
N TYR A 227 6.51 12.18 28.93
CA TYR A 227 6.49 12.33 30.37
C TYR A 227 7.12 11.14 31.10
N ALA A 228 6.78 9.90 30.70
CA ALA A 228 7.37 8.69 31.27
C ALA A 228 8.89 8.67 31.10
N LEU A 229 9.37 8.92 29.88
CA LEU A 229 10.80 8.97 29.59
C LEU A 229 11.51 10.06 30.40
N MET A 230 10.92 11.26 30.48
CA MET A 230 11.47 12.35 31.30
C MET A 230 11.52 11.99 32.79
N GLY A 231 10.51 11.30 33.31
CA GLY A 231 10.47 10.83 34.69
C GLY A 231 11.58 9.82 34.96
N TRP A 232 11.65 8.78 34.13
CA TRP A 232 12.69 7.74 34.22
C TRP A 232 14.10 8.35 34.15
N LEU A 233 14.37 9.21 33.17
CA LEU A 233 15.68 9.84 33.02
C LEU A 233 16.09 10.69 34.21
N LYS A 234 15.16 11.32 34.92
CA LYS A 234 15.46 12.12 36.13
C LYS A 234 15.71 11.26 37.36
N GLU A 235 14.91 10.23 37.56
CA GLU A 235 15.01 9.33 38.71
C GLU A 235 16.29 8.50 38.69
N GLN A 236 16.78 8.18 37.50
CA GLN A 236 17.92 7.29 37.30
C GLN A 236 19.28 8.03 37.23
N VAL A 237 19.32 9.36 37.41
CA VAL A 237 20.58 10.13 37.37
C VAL A 237 21.54 9.71 38.47
N GLU A 238 21.06 9.58 39.71
CA GLU A 238 21.90 9.18 40.84
C GLU A 238 22.29 7.70 40.76
N VAL A 239 21.41 6.85 40.21
CA VAL A 239 21.61 5.39 40.12
C VAL A 239 22.74 5.05 39.14
N TYR A 240 22.88 5.80 38.05
CA TYR A 240 23.87 5.55 37.00
C TYR A 240 25.00 6.59 36.97
N ASP A 241 25.34 7.18 38.13
CA ASP A 241 26.48 8.09 38.29
C ASP A 241 26.47 9.29 37.32
N GLY A 242 25.28 9.83 37.02
CA GLY A 242 25.09 11.08 36.28
C GLY A 242 24.52 10.92 34.86
N PRO A 243 24.32 12.05 34.14
CA PRO A 243 23.60 12.09 32.88
C PRO A 243 24.12 11.15 31.79
N LEU A 244 25.45 10.98 31.69
CA LEU A 244 26.04 10.11 30.68
C LEU A 244 25.68 8.64 30.91
N GLY A 245 25.81 8.16 32.15
CA GLY A 245 25.49 6.78 32.52
C GLY A 245 24.00 6.51 32.38
N THR A 246 23.14 7.44 32.78
CA THR A 246 21.68 7.32 32.62
C THR A 246 21.26 7.26 31.16
N LEU A 247 21.85 8.07 30.27
CA LEU A 247 21.55 8.00 28.84
C LEU A 247 22.02 6.69 28.22
N ALA A 248 23.18 6.18 28.63
CA ALA A 248 23.66 4.88 28.18
C ALA A 248 22.73 3.74 28.64
N ALA A 249 22.32 3.74 29.91
CA ALA A 249 21.38 2.76 30.45
C ALA A 249 20.02 2.82 29.73
N SER A 250 19.50 4.02 29.45
CA SER A 250 18.20 4.21 28.79
C SER A 250 18.10 3.54 27.41
N CYS A 251 19.23 3.41 26.71
CA CYS A 251 19.29 2.75 25.40
C CYS A 251 19.20 1.23 25.47
N GLU A 252 19.40 0.64 26.65
CA GLU A 252 19.37 -0.82 26.87
C GLU A 252 18.15 -1.25 27.71
N THR A 253 17.52 -0.30 28.43
CA THR A 253 16.34 -0.54 29.27
C THR A 253 15.13 -0.99 28.45
N PRO A 254 14.43 -2.07 28.80
CA PRO A 254 13.22 -2.50 28.10
C PRO A 254 12.15 -1.39 27.99
N LEU A 255 11.50 -1.27 26.84
CA LEU A 255 10.56 -0.17 26.56
C LEU A 255 9.38 -0.09 27.55
N HIS A 256 8.91 -1.22 28.07
CA HIS A 256 7.81 -1.25 29.04
C HIS A 256 8.21 -0.69 30.41
N GLU A 257 9.51 -0.69 30.74
CA GLU A 257 10.05 -0.05 31.93
C GLU A 257 10.33 1.43 31.66
N LEU A 258 10.98 1.72 30.53
CA LEU A 258 11.37 3.08 30.12
C LEU A 258 10.15 4.01 29.91
N LEU A 259 9.05 3.47 29.37
CA LEU A 259 7.83 4.20 29.04
C LEU A 259 6.67 3.86 30.00
N SER A 260 6.97 3.32 31.17
CA SER A 260 5.96 3.02 32.19
C SER A 260 5.39 4.31 32.77
N VAL A 261 4.08 4.53 32.60
CA VAL A 261 3.36 5.60 33.31
C VAL A 261 2.71 4.97 34.53
N SER A 262 3.00 5.49 35.73
CA SER A 262 2.25 5.11 36.94
C SER A 262 0.77 5.47 36.72
N SER A 263 -0.06 4.44 36.62
CA SER A 263 -1.33 4.42 35.89
C SER A 263 -2.51 5.14 36.57
N ALA A 264 -2.30 6.31 37.17
CA ALA A 264 -3.32 6.96 38.01
C ALA A 264 -3.55 8.46 37.77
N SER A 265 -2.89 9.11 36.81
CA SER A 265 -3.10 10.56 36.59
C SER A 265 -3.13 10.94 35.10
N PHE A 266 -4.07 11.83 34.76
CA PHE A 266 -4.08 12.54 33.49
C PHE A 266 -2.75 13.29 33.35
N VAL A 267 -1.99 12.99 32.30
CA VAL A 267 -0.72 13.65 32.02
C VAL A 267 -1.00 14.79 31.03
N GLU A 268 -1.09 16.01 31.55
CA GLU A 268 -1.14 17.21 30.74
C GLU A 268 0.22 17.43 30.05
N GLY A 269 0.24 17.56 28.73
CA GLY A 269 1.48 17.71 27.99
C GLY A 269 1.30 17.73 26.47
N THR A 270 2.39 18.03 25.76
CA THR A 270 2.43 17.98 24.30
C THR A 270 3.42 16.90 23.86
N PRO A 271 3.21 16.27 22.70
CA PRO A 271 4.21 15.40 22.07
C PRO A 271 5.57 16.09 21.93
N GLN A 272 6.65 15.40 22.27
CA GLN A 272 8.02 15.95 22.22
C GLN A 272 8.99 15.04 21.49
N ASP A 273 9.94 15.63 20.76
CA ASP A 273 11.06 14.89 20.17
C ASP A 273 12.02 14.45 21.30
N VAL A 274 12.60 13.27 21.16
CA VAL A 274 13.59 12.73 22.10
C VAL A 274 14.76 13.71 22.26
N VAL A 275 15.22 14.34 21.17
CA VAL A 275 16.32 15.31 21.26
C VAL A 275 15.94 16.55 22.05
N ASP A 276 14.69 16.99 21.94
CA ASP A 276 14.16 18.14 22.68
C ASP A 276 14.09 17.80 24.19
N ILE A 277 13.67 16.58 24.53
CA ILE A 277 13.69 16.05 25.90
C ILE A 277 15.12 16.03 26.47
N LEU A 278 16.07 15.45 25.75
CA LEU A 278 17.45 15.33 26.25
C LEU A 278 18.11 16.70 26.43
N ARG A 279 17.87 17.64 25.51
CA ARG A 279 18.34 19.04 25.65
C ARG A 279 17.71 19.73 26.84
N GLN A 280 16.41 19.53 27.06
CA GLN A 280 15.72 20.11 28.21
C GLN A 280 16.33 19.64 29.54
N LEU A 281 16.75 18.37 29.62
CA LEU A 281 17.28 17.79 30.86
C LEU A 281 18.78 18.02 31.06
N PHE A 282 19.59 17.94 29.99
CA PHE A 282 21.03 17.74 30.12
C PHE A 282 21.90 18.68 29.26
N ALA A 283 21.34 19.75 28.65
CA ALA A 283 22.11 20.69 27.84
C ALA A 283 23.25 21.42 28.61
N GLY A 284 23.17 21.46 29.94
CA GLY A 284 24.23 22.01 30.80
C GLY A 284 25.31 20.99 31.18
N ASP A 285 25.02 19.70 31.08
CA ASP A 285 25.88 18.62 31.59
C ASP A 285 26.66 17.91 30.48
N LEU A 286 26.11 17.85 29.26
CA LEU A 286 26.70 17.15 28.13
C LEU A 286 26.74 18.03 26.86
N PRO A 287 27.76 17.86 25.99
CA PRO A 287 27.79 18.53 24.70
C PRO A 287 26.60 18.18 23.82
N ASP A 288 26.06 19.16 23.06
CA ASP A 288 24.88 18.96 22.20
C ASP A 288 25.05 17.79 21.20
N ALA A 289 26.27 17.62 20.65
CA ALA A 289 26.57 16.51 19.75
C ALA A 289 26.37 15.13 20.40
N GLN A 290 26.66 14.99 21.71
CA GLN A 290 26.40 13.76 22.44
C GLN A 290 24.91 13.57 22.69
N LEU A 291 24.19 14.63 23.06
CA LEU A 291 22.74 14.58 23.24
C LEU A 291 22.02 14.17 21.94
N VAL A 292 22.44 14.69 20.79
CA VAL A 292 21.91 14.29 19.48
C VAL A 292 22.21 12.80 19.20
N ALA A 293 23.43 12.32 19.50
CA ALA A 293 23.79 10.92 19.30
C ALA A 293 22.98 9.96 20.18
N PHE A 294 22.80 10.29 21.47
CA PHE A 294 21.94 9.51 22.37
C PHE A 294 20.47 9.58 21.99
N ALA A 295 19.98 10.74 21.56
CA ALA A 295 18.60 10.88 21.10
C ALA A 295 18.31 9.99 19.88
N GLU A 296 19.25 9.89 18.95
CA GLU A 296 19.15 8.99 17.81
C GLU A 296 19.14 7.51 18.21
N ARG A 297 20.02 7.09 19.14
CA ARG A 297 20.03 5.72 19.68
C ARG A 297 18.73 5.39 20.39
N LEU A 298 18.28 6.26 21.29
CA LEU A 298 17.06 6.06 22.06
C LEU A 298 15.83 6.07 21.15
N ARG A 299 15.83 6.88 20.08
CA ARG A 299 14.80 6.83 19.04
C ARG A 299 14.79 5.49 18.32
N MET A 300 15.94 4.95 17.93
CA MET A 300 16.00 3.62 17.30
C MET A 300 15.56 2.50 18.25
N HIS A 301 15.79 2.68 19.55
CA HIS A 301 15.30 1.76 20.58
C HIS A 301 13.77 1.82 20.72
N ILE A 302 13.19 3.02 20.79
CA ILE A 302 11.73 3.22 20.93
C ILE A 302 10.97 2.96 19.63
N MET A 303 11.58 3.27 18.48
CA MET A 303 11.01 3.22 17.15
C MET A 303 11.98 2.51 16.19
N PRO A 304 12.12 1.18 16.30
CA PRO A 304 13.10 0.43 15.52
C PRO A 304 12.73 0.43 14.03
N GLN A 305 13.74 0.39 13.16
CA GLN A 305 13.54 0.58 11.72
C GLN A 305 12.74 -0.56 11.05
N ASN A 306 12.73 -1.74 11.67
CA ASN A 306 11.98 -2.91 11.20
C ASN A 306 10.50 -2.88 11.61
N ASP A 307 10.09 -2.01 12.54
CA ASP A 307 8.68 -1.79 12.88
C ASP A 307 8.15 -0.59 12.10
N GLN A 308 7.54 -0.85 10.93
CA GLN A 308 6.99 0.19 10.07
C GLN A 308 5.57 -0.14 9.61
N ILE A 309 4.70 0.86 9.67
CA ILE A 309 3.44 0.86 8.95
C ILE A 309 3.72 1.37 7.53
N VAL A 310 3.35 0.58 6.54
CA VAL A 310 3.51 0.90 5.12
C VAL A 310 2.15 1.14 4.50
N VAL A 311 1.98 2.31 3.87
CA VAL A 311 0.76 2.67 3.12
C VAL A 311 1.16 3.11 1.72
N SER A 312 0.77 2.39 0.67
CA SER A 312 1.09 2.81 -0.70
C SER A 312 0.42 4.14 -1.05
N LEU A 313 1.05 4.91 -1.94
CA LEU A 313 0.41 6.11 -2.50
C LEU A 313 -0.84 5.73 -3.29
N PHE A 314 -0.85 4.57 -3.95
CA PHE A 314 -2.04 4.05 -4.60
C PHE A 314 -3.21 3.93 -3.63
N PHE A 315 -2.99 3.33 -2.45
CA PHE A 315 -4.02 3.22 -1.43
C PHE A 315 -4.54 4.59 -0.99
N LEU A 316 -3.65 5.56 -0.77
CA LEU A 316 -4.04 6.92 -0.37
C LEU A 316 -4.88 7.63 -1.44
N GLU A 317 -4.49 7.50 -2.71
CA GLU A 317 -5.07 8.26 -3.82
C GLU A 317 -6.36 7.61 -4.34
N HIS A 318 -6.44 6.28 -4.32
CA HIS A 318 -7.49 5.53 -5.00
C HIS A 318 -8.38 4.69 -4.08
N VAL A 319 -7.92 4.29 -2.88
CA VAL A 319 -8.70 3.40 -1.99
C VAL A 319 -9.30 4.16 -0.81
N LEU A 320 -8.47 4.93 -0.10
CA LEU A 320 -8.85 5.70 1.08
C LEU A 320 -10.10 6.59 0.86
N PRO A 321 -10.27 7.33 -0.26
CA PRO A 321 -11.45 8.17 -0.47
C PRO A 321 -12.78 7.39 -0.50
N HIS A 322 -12.72 6.11 -0.90
CA HIS A 322 -13.90 5.24 -1.02
C HIS A 322 -14.15 4.43 0.25
N LEU A 323 -13.08 3.97 0.90
CA LEU A 323 -13.13 3.18 2.13
C LEU A 323 -13.50 4.06 3.34
N GLY A 324 -12.97 5.28 3.38
CA GLY A 324 -13.16 6.24 4.48
C GLY A 324 -12.20 6.00 5.65
N ALA A 325 -12.02 7.05 6.45
CA ALA A 325 -10.93 7.14 7.43
C ALA A 325 -10.84 5.97 8.43
N GLY A 326 -11.97 5.59 9.04
CA GLY A 326 -12.03 4.53 10.05
C GLY A 326 -11.71 3.14 9.49
N PRO A 327 -12.51 2.64 8.53
CA PRO A 327 -12.26 1.35 7.90
C PRO A 327 -10.87 1.25 7.25
N ALA A 328 -10.35 2.35 6.68
CA ALA A 328 -9.01 2.38 6.10
C ALA A 328 -7.91 2.16 7.14
N TRP A 329 -8.00 2.79 8.32
CA TRP A 329 -7.04 2.54 9.38
C TRP A 329 -7.14 1.13 9.94
N MET A 330 -8.37 0.63 10.14
CA MET A 330 -8.57 -0.77 10.54
C MET A 330 -7.92 -1.73 9.56
N TYR A 331 -8.11 -1.52 8.26
CA TYR A 331 -7.47 -2.30 7.21
C TYR A 331 -5.95 -2.27 7.33
N VAL A 332 -5.35 -1.07 7.37
CA VAL A 332 -3.89 -0.90 7.47
C VAL A 332 -3.33 -1.61 8.71
N LEU A 333 -3.98 -1.48 9.87
CA LEU A 333 -3.53 -2.08 11.12
C LEU A 333 -3.71 -3.60 11.18
N LEU A 334 -4.74 -4.15 10.55
CA LEU A 334 -4.94 -5.59 10.44
C LEU A 334 -3.98 -6.21 9.43
N ARG A 335 -3.77 -5.54 8.29
CA ARG A 335 -2.78 -5.95 7.28
C ARG A 335 -1.38 -5.97 7.87
N ASP A 336 -1.01 -4.96 8.65
CA ASP A 336 0.27 -4.90 9.37
C ASP A 336 0.49 -6.12 10.29
N ARG A 337 -0.58 -6.65 10.92
CA ARG A 337 -0.55 -7.86 11.76
C ARG A 337 -0.57 -9.19 10.99
N CYS A 338 -0.74 -9.14 9.67
CA CYS A 338 -0.73 -10.32 8.80
C CYS A 338 0.70 -10.76 8.39
N TYR A 339 1.69 -9.97 8.78
CA TYR A 339 3.11 -10.25 8.57
C TYR A 339 3.74 -10.60 9.92
N ASP A 340 3.80 -11.90 10.25
CA ASP A 340 4.49 -12.41 11.45
C ASP A 340 5.73 -13.20 11.02
N GLY A 341 6.86 -12.50 10.92
CA GLY A 341 8.14 -13.08 10.48
C GLY A 341 8.33 -13.08 8.94
N PRO A 342 9.57 -13.36 8.49
CA PRO A 342 9.97 -13.22 7.08
C PRO A 342 9.33 -14.21 6.10
N ASP A 343 8.74 -15.32 6.58
CA ASP A 343 8.33 -16.45 5.72
C ASP A 343 6.87 -16.90 5.87
N GLU A 344 6.04 -16.23 6.66
CA GLU A 344 4.64 -16.62 6.84
C GLU A 344 3.66 -15.48 6.55
N GLN A 345 3.30 -15.35 5.28
CA GLN A 345 2.21 -14.48 4.84
C GLN A 345 0.87 -15.13 5.23
N ARG A 346 0.23 -14.62 6.29
CA ARG A 346 -1.09 -15.07 6.71
C ARG A 346 -2.12 -14.03 6.29
N ASP A 347 -3.12 -14.39 5.51
CA ASP A 347 -4.25 -13.50 5.20
C ASP A 347 -5.31 -13.48 6.33
N LEU A 348 -5.06 -14.18 7.44
CA LEU A 348 -5.95 -14.27 8.59
C LEU A 348 -5.36 -13.56 9.80
N CYS A 349 -6.10 -12.61 10.36
CA CYS A 349 -5.75 -11.89 11.58
C CYS A 349 -6.83 -12.07 12.65
N THR A 350 -6.45 -12.59 13.82
CA THR A 350 -7.35 -12.72 14.98
C THR A 350 -7.07 -11.61 15.97
N VAL A 351 -8.12 -10.89 16.37
CA VAL A 351 -8.08 -9.85 17.40
C VAL A 351 -8.75 -10.38 18.67
N PRO A 352 -7.99 -10.70 19.73
CA PRO A 352 -8.52 -11.33 20.94
C PRO A 352 -9.60 -10.52 21.66
N GLY A 353 -9.41 -9.20 21.78
CA GLY A 353 -10.37 -8.28 22.42
C GLY A 353 -11.46 -7.74 21.49
N GLY A 354 -11.60 -8.33 20.29
CA GLY A 354 -12.71 -8.07 19.38
C GLY A 354 -12.84 -6.62 18.91
N TYR A 355 -14.09 -6.15 18.81
CA TYR A 355 -14.39 -4.78 18.36
C TYR A 355 -13.95 -3.72 19.37
N ALA A 356 -13.90 -4.03 20.67
CA ALA A 356 -13.44 -3.11 21.70
C ALA A 356 -11.95 -2.80 21.55
N GLU A 357 -11.15 -3.83 21.27
CA GLU A 357 -9.72 -3.66 21.01
C GLU A 357 -9.48 -2.84 19.74
N ILE A 358 -10.19 -3.12 18.64
CA ILE A 358 -10.06 -2.34 17.39
C ILE A 358 -10.47 -0.88 17.62
N ALA A 359 -11.54 -0.65 18.38
CA ALA A 359 -12.02 0.68 18.69
C ALA A 359 -11.00 1.49 19.51
N SER A 360 -10.28 0.84 20.44
CA SER A 360 -9.24 1.49 21.25
C SER A 360 -8.04 1.95 20.42
N TRP A 361 -7.68 1.23 19.34
CA TRP A 361 -6.61 1.65 18.44
C TRP A 361 -6.89 2.98 17.73
N LEU A 362 -8.16 3.38 17.63
CA LEU A 362 -8.64 4.49 16.80
C LEU A 362 -9.34 5.58 17.60
N ASP A 363 -9.19 5.63 18.93
CA ASP A 363 -9.90 6.58 19.81
C ASP A 363 -11.44 6.54 19.62
N ILE A 364 -12.00 5.35 19.40
CA ILE A 364 -13.44 5.15 19.21
C ILE A 364 -14.04 4.61 20.51
N SER A 365 -14.90 5.40 21.15
CA SER A 365 -15.55 5.01 22.41
C SER A 365 -16.66 3.97 22.26
N ARG A 366 -17.25 3.83 21.07
CA ARG A 366 -18.39 2.94 20.80
C ARG A 366 -17.98 1.80 19.87
N PRO A 367 -17.70 0.58 20.38
CA PRO A 367 -17.31 -0.59 19.57
C PRO A 367 -18.32 -0.96 18.47
N LEU A 368 -19.61 -0.68 18.67
CA LEU A 368 -20.66 -0.86 17.66
C LEU A 368 -20.38 -0.06 16.37
N THR A 369 -19.56 0.98 16.42
CA THR A 369 -19.12 1.72 15.22
C THR A 369 -18.28 0.84 14.29
N ILE A 370 -17.45 -0.06 14.84
CA ILE A 370 -16.62 -0.99 14.06
C ILE A 370 -17.53 -2.00 13.35
N TYR A 371 -18.49 -2.56 14.09
CA TYR A 371 -19.51 -3.45 13.53
C TYR A 371 -20.32 -2.77 12.41
N GLU A 372 -20.74 -1.51 12.59
CA GLU A 372 -21.48 -0.75 11.59
C GLU A 372 -20.71 -0.56 10.25
N TRP A 373 -19.38 -0.72 10.24
CA TRP A 373 -18.59 -0.69 8.99
C TRP A 373 -18.80 -1.94 8.12
N PHE A 374 -19.13 -3.08 8.74
CA PHE A 374 -19.34 -4.37 8.07
C PHE A 374 -20.80 -4.73 7.86
N TYR A 375 -21.74 -4.09 8.54
CA TYR A 375 -23.17 -4.48 8.47
C TYR A 375 -24.11 -3.30 8.28
N GLY A 376 -23.56 -2.08 8.16
CA GLY A 376 -24.34 -0.85 8.09
C GLY A 376 -25.06 -0.50 9.39
N ARG A 377 -25.79 0.62 9.39
CA ARG A 377 -26.66 1.02 10.51
C ARG A 377 -28.06 0.45 10.30
N GLY A 378 -28.47 -0.49 11.16
CA GLY A 378 -29.84 -1.01 11.18
C GLY A 378 -30.86 0.14 11.36
N ASN A 379 -31.78 0.28 10.41
CA ASN A 379 -32.92 1.21 10.39
C ASN A 379 -32.62 2.73 10.37
N LYS A 380 -32.60 3.33 9.17
CA LYS A 380 -33.43 4.48 8.71
C LYS A 380 -32.90 5.06 7.39
N LYS A 381 -33.74 5.02 6.35
CA LYS A 381 -33.69 5.84 5.11
C LYS A 381 -32.29 6.13 4.53
N ALA A 382 -31.71 5.14 3.84
CA ALA A 382 -30.47 5.28 3.07
C ALA A 382 -30.64 6.21 1.84
N LYS A 383 -30.62 7.52 2.05
CA LYS A 383 -30.52 8.55 1.01
C LYS A 383 -29.21 9.37 1.06
N GLU A 384 -28.20 8.95 1.84
CA GLU A 384 -26.98 9.74 2.06
C GLU A 384 -25.66 9.02 1.69
N PRO A 385 -24.56 9.78 1.48
CA PRO A 385 -23.27 9.30 0.97
C PRO A 385 -22.66 8.24 1.91
N GLY A 386 -22.32 7.07 1.37
CA GLY A 386 -21.83 5.94 2.18
C GLY A 386 -22.23 4.55 1.66
N LYS A 387 -23.10 4.46 0.65
CA LYS A 387 -23.51 3.18 0.03
C LYS A 387 -22.37 2.32 -0.52
N LEU A 388 -21.22 2.92 -0.87
CA LEU A 388 -20.04 2.19 -1.33
C LEU A 388 -19.08 1.81 -0.19
N ARG A 389 -19.18 2.42 1.00
CA ARG A 389 -18.18 2.18 2.08
C ARG A 389 -18.24 0.75 2.62
N PHE A 390 -19.44 0.21 2.81
CA PHE A 390 -19.62 -1.17 3.26
C PHE A 390 -19.11 -2.18 2.21
N PRO A 391 -19.57 -2.15 0.93
CA PRO A 391 -19.07 -3.06 -0.09
C PRO A 391 -17.55 -2.97 -0.30
N VAL A 392 -16.98 -1.76 -0.26
CA VAL A 392 -15.53 -1.56 -0.37
C VAL A 392 -14.81 -2.13 0.86
N THR A 393 -15.31 -1.90 2.08
CA THR A 393 -14.71 -2.48 3.30
C THR A 393 -14.69 -4.01 3.22
N SER A 394 -15.78 -4.63 2.77
CA SER A 394 -15.88 -6.09 2.62
C SER A 394 -14.97 -6.70 1.56
N ALA A 395 -14.47 -5.91 0.61
CA ALA A 395 -13.47 -6.35 -0.36
C ALA A 395 -12.06 -6.45 0.26
N TYR A 396 -11.75 -5.58 1.23
CA TYR A 396 -10.44 -5.55 1.89
C TYR A 396 -10.41 -6.34 3.21
N LEU A 397 -11.55 -6.45 3.88
CA LEU A 397 -11.70 -7.07 5.18
C LEU A 397 -12.98 -7.92 5.21
N ARG A 398 -12.84 -9.22 5.44
CA ARG A 398 -13.97 -10.13 5.65
C ARG A 398 -13.93 -10.68 7.06
N VAL A 399 -14.98 -10.41 7.85
CA VAL A 399 -15.15 -11.05 9.16
C VAL A 399 -15.50 -12.52 8.93
N LEU A 400 -14.75 -13.42 9.57
CA LEU A 400 -15.05 -14.86 9.57
C LEU A 400 -15.90 -15.16 10.80
N ASP A 401 -17.05 -15.81 10.61
CA ASP A 401 -17.89 -16.27 11.72
C ASP A 401 -17.09 -17.28 12.55
N GLN A 402 -16.96 -16.98 13.83
CA GLN A 402 -16.56 -17.94 14.85
C GLN A 402 -17.76 -18.19 15.76
N ASP A 403 -17.87 -19.42 16.27
CA ASP A 403 -18.91 -19.86 17.21
C ASP A 403 -19.26 -18.78 18.23
N LYS A 404 -20.57 -18.65 18.55
CA LYS A 404 -21.19 -17.65 19.45
C LYS A 404 -20.17 -16.95 20.34
N ALA A 405 -19.66 -15.81 19.88
CA ALA A 405 -18.74 -15.00 20.65
C ALA A 405 -19.32 -14.73 22.05
N SER A 406 -18.50 -14.93 23.08
CA SER A 406 -18.90 -14.74 24.49
C SER A 406 -19.35 -13.30 24.80
N SER A 407 -18.89 -12.32 24.02
CA SER A 407 -19.25 -10.91 24.12
C SER A 407 -19.35 -10.27 22.72
N PHE A 408 -20.29 -9.33 22.57
CA PHE A 408 -20.41 -8.52 21.36
C PHE A 408 -19.18 -7.65 21.16
N ALA A 409 -18.74 -6.95 22.20
CA ALA A 409 -17.66 -5.96 22.11
C ALA A 409 -16.27 -6.61 22.25
N GLU A 410 -16.12 -7.50 23.24
CA GLU A 410 -14.82 -8.03 23.67
C GLU A 410 -14.52 -9.44 23.18
N GLY A 411 -15.50 -10.11 22.55
CA GLY A 411 -15.29 -11.44 22.02
C GLY A 411 -14.34 -11.40 20.83
N ALA A 412 -13.41 -12.35 20.74
CA ALA A 412 -12.43 -12.43 19.67
C ALA A 412 -13.08 -12.36 18.27
N ARG A 413 -12.39 -11.72 17.34
CA ARG A 413 -12.83 -11.59 15.94
C ARG A 413 -11.70 -11.97 15.00
N THR A 414 -12.00 -12.81 14.02
CA THR A 414 -11.05 -13.20 12.99
C THR A 414 -11.43 -12.54 11.68
N PHE A 415 -10.45 -11.92 11.04
CA PHE A 415 -10.60 -11.21 9.79
C PHE A 415 -9.74 -11.88 8.74
N ARG A 416 -10.31 -12.13 7.56
CA ARG A 416 -9.53 -12.31 6.34
C ARG A 416 -9.21 -10.94 5.77
N VAL A 417 -7.94 -10.66 5.54
CA VAL A 417 -7.39 -9.36 5.14
C VAL A 417 -6.78 -9.47 3.74
N LEU A 418 -7.17 -8.57 2.84
CA LEU A 418 -6.56 -8.49 1.52
C LEU A 418 -5.16 -7.87 1.61
N LEU A 419 -4.13 -8.62 1.25
CA LEU A 419 -2.75 -8.19 1.41
C LEU A 419 -2.27 -7.26 0.28
N ASN A 420 -2.90 -7.34 -0.88
CA ASN A 420 -2.66 -6.48 -2.03
C ASN A 420 -3.55 -5.24 -1.99
N ASP A 421 -3.03 -4.08 -2.41
CA ASP A 421 -3.79 -2.82 -2.47
C ASP A 421 -4.88 -2.84 -3.55
N VAL A 422 -4.75 -3.75 -4.52
CA VAL A 422 -5.72 -4.03 -5.56
C VAL A 422 -6.04 -5.52 -5.49
N PRO A 423 -7.33 -5.91 -5.41
CA PRO A 423 -7.72 -7.32 -5.53
C PRO A 423 -7.10 -7.94 -6.80
N PRO A 424 -6.42 -9.10 -6.71
CA PRO A 424 -5.79 -9.76 -7.86
C PRO A 424 -6.75 -9.95 -9.05
N GLU A 425 -8.04 -10.12 -8.76
CA GLU A 425 -9.10 -10.30 -9.75
C GLU A 425 -9.30 -9.04 -10.62
N ILE A 426 -9.03 -7.85 -10.09
CA ILE A 426 -9.09 -6.59 -10.84
C ILE A 426 -7.86 -6.45 -11.74
N VAL A 427 -6.69 -6.90 -11.27
CA VAL A 427 -5.45 -6.90 -12.06
C VAL A 427 -5.56 -7.89 -13.22
N GLN A 428 -6.10 -9.09 -12.97
CA GLN A 428 -6.39 -10.10 -13.98
C GLN A 428 -7.37 -9.58 -15.06
N ALA A 429 -8.48 -8.95 -14.64
CA ALA A 429 -9.44 -8.35 -15.58
C ALA A 429 -8.82 -7.25 -16.48
N ALA A 430 -7.79 -6.54 -16.00
CA ALA A 430 -7.09 -5.52 -16.78
C ALA A 430 -6.08 -6.12 -17.77
N ILE A 431 -5.59 -7.34 -17.54
CA ILE A 431 -4.68 -8.06 -18.46
C ILE A 431 -5.46 -8.69 -19.60
N GLU A 432 -6.64 -9.23 -19.29
CA GLU A 432 -7.50 -9.90 -20.28
C GLU A 432 -8.17 -8.92 -21.26
N SER A 433 -8.06 -7.60 -21.05
CA SER A 433 -8.52 -6.59 -22.01
C SER A 433 -7.42 -6.25 -23.03
N ASP A 434 -7.28 -7.10 -24.05
CA ASP A 434 -6.22 -7.04 -25.07
C ASP A 434 -6.51 -6.04 -26.22
N ASP A 435 -6.73 -4.76 -25.91
CA ASP A 435 -6.83 -3.73 -26.97
C ASP A 435 -6.08 -2.43 -26.62
N ASP A 436 -5.32 -1.93 -27.60
CA ASP A 436 -4.43 -0.75 -27.66
C ASP A 436 -5.12 0.62 -27.38
N LEU A 437 -6.13 0.66 -26.52
CA LEU A 437 -6.85 1.87 -26.13
C LEU A 437 -6.59 2.17 -24.66
N TYR A 438 -5.91 3.29 -24.40
CA TYR A 438 -5.83 4.02 -23.13
C TYR A 438 -7.02 3.74 -22.19
N ALA A 439 -6.89 2.76 -21.29
CA ALA A 439 -7.98 2.37 -20.40
C ALA A 439 -7.96 3.20 -19.11
N ASP A 440 -8.90 4.16 -19.01
CA ASP A 440 -9.37 4.69 -17.73
C ASP A 440 -10.39 3.69 -17.16
N PHE A 441 -10.01 2.85 -16.18
CA PHE A 441 -10.98 1.96 -15.54
C PHE A 441 -11.59 2.58 -14.28
N SER A 442 -12.87 2.30 -14.05
CA SER A 442 -13.62 2.67 -12.84
C SER A 442 -14.21 1.42 -12.20
N ILE A 443 -13.92 1.20 -10.92
CA ILE A 443 -14.41 0.05 -10.16
C ILE A 443 -15.83 0.34 -9.65
N VAL A 444 -16.80 -0.48 -10.05
CA VAL A 444 -18.20 -0.40 -9.58
C VAL A 444 -18.48 -1.59 -8.65
N PHE A 445 -18.84 -1.31 -7.40
CA PHE A 445 -19.23 -2.33 -6.43
C PHE A 445 -20.76 -2.45 -6.35
N THR A 446 -21.29 -3.64 -6.63
CA THR A 446 -22.68 -4.02 -6.35
C THR A 446 -22.72 -5.26 -5.44
N GLN A 447 -23.55 -5.22 -4.41
CA GLN A 447 -23.78 -6.31 -3.45
C GLN A 447 -24.71 -7.35 -4.10
N PHE A 448 -24.30 -8.61 -4.22
CA PHE A 448 -25.02 -9.62 -5.02
C PHE A 448 -25.82 -10.68 -4.23
N SER A 449 -25.61 -10.90 -2.92
CA SER A 449 -26.54 -11.68 -2.05
C SER A 449 -26.17 -11.63 -0.55
N GLU A 450 -27.11 -11.94 0.35
CA GLU A 450 -26.97 -11.93 1.83
C GLU A 450 -27.03 -13.32 2.51
N ASP A 451 -27.08 -14.44 1.78
CA ASP A 451 -27.31 -15.77 2.41
C ASP A 451 -26.03 -16.57 2.74
N HIS A 452 -26.00 -17.17 3.94
CA HIS A 452 -25.02 -18.16 4.37
C HIS A 452 -25.18 -19.46 3.53
N TYR A 453 -24.07 -19.98 2.99
CA TYR A 453 -23.93 -21.09 2.03
C TYR A 453 -23.93 -20.75 0.53
N ALA A 454 -23.82 -19.48 0.13
CA ALA A 454 -23.53 -19.16 -1.26
C ALA A 454 -22.16 -19.73 -1.68
N THR A 455 -22.16 -20.75 -2.54
CA THR A 455 -20.98 -21.13 -3.33
C THR A 455 -20.80 -20.03 -4.36
N PHE A 456 -19.81 -19.14 -4.17
CA PHE A 456 -19.49 -18.17 -5.21
C PHE A 456 -18.47 -18.81 -6.15
N SER A 457 -18.80 -18.84 -7.43
CA SER A 457 -17.81 -18.88 -8.50
C SER A 457 -17.64 -17.43 -8.95
N ILE A 458 -16.41 -16.92 -8.91
CA ILE A 458 -16.08 -15.71 -9.67
C ILE A 458 -15.96 -16.17 -11.11
N ALA A 459 -17.06 -16.13 -11.84
CA ALA A 459 -17.02 -16.24 -13.29
C ALA A 459 -16.71 -14.84 -13.82
N PHE A 460 -15.52 -14.65 -14.37
CA PHE A 460 -15.30 -13.54 -15.28
C PHE A 460 -16.26 -13.74 -16.45
N THR A 461 -17.24 -12.85 -16.57
CA THR A 461 -18.05 -12.75 -17.79
C THR A 461 -17.60 -11.48 -18.49
N GLN A 462 -17.00 -11.66 -19.67
CA GLN A 462 -16.65 -10.60 -20.60
C GLN A 462 -17.87 -9.69 -20.79
N PHE A 463 -17.78 -8.43 -20.33
CA PHE A 463 -18.95 -7.56 -20.17
C PHE A 463 -19.57 -7.06 -21.49
N SER A 464 -18.96 -7.36 -22.66
CA SER A 464 -19.54 -7.31 -24.01
C SER A 464 -18.54 -7.84 -25.05
N GLU A 465 -18.99 -8.53 -26.11
CA GLU A 465 -18.17 -8.93 -27.28
C GLU A 465 -18.37 -8.05 -28.54
N ASP A 466 -19.14 -6.95 -28.51
CA ASP A 466 -19.48 -6.19 -29.73
C ASP A 466 -18.94 -4.74 -29.76
N LEU A 467 -18.34 -4.37 -30.90
CA LEU A 467 -17.95 -2.99 -31.25
C LEU A 467 -19.15 -2.02 -31.14
N TYR A 468 -18.93 -0.85 -30.52
CA TYR A 468 -19.85 0.30 -30.36
C TYR A 468 -20.88 0.29 -29.21
N ALA A 469 -20.59 -0.37 -28.08
CA ALA A 469 -21.35 -0.15 -26.84
C ALA A 469 -21.37 1.35 -26.46
N THR A 470 -22.56 1.96 -26.37
CA THR A 470 -22.73 3.36 -25.93
C THR A 470 -23.09 3.41 -24.45
N PHE A 471 -22.18 3.91 -23.62
CA PHE A 471 -22.39 4.10 -22.19
C PHE A 471 -23.09 5.44 -21.88
N ARG A 472 -24.10 5.41 -21.00
CA ARG A 472 -24.66 6.61 -20.37
C ARG A 472 -24.14 6.77 -18.95
N VAL A 473 -23.29 7.78 -18.77
CA VAL A 473 -22.73 8.22 -17.49
C VAL A 473 -23.81 8.91 -16.66
N PHE A 474 -24.09 8.40 -15.46
CA PHE A 474 -24.82 9.15 -14.44
C PHE A 474 -23.83 9.92 -13.55
N LYS A 475 -23.72 11.23 -13.84
CA LYS A 475 -23.06 12.29 -13.05
C LYS A 475 -21.69 11.97 -12.43
N THR A 476 -20.67 12.15 -13.27
CA THR A 476 -19.45 12.94 -13.01
C THR A 476 -18.78 12.78 -11.65
N LEU A 477 -17.78 11.90 -11.57
CA LEU A 477 -16.46 12.35 -11.13
C LEU A 477 -15.95 13.28 -12.23
N ASN A 478 -16.09 14.59 -12.04
CA ASN A 478 -15.37 15.51 -12.92
C ASN A 478 -13.89 15.20 -12.75
N SER A 479 -13.20 15.01 -13.88
CA SER A 479 -11.78 15.29 -13.93
C SER A 479 -11.58 16.68 -13.34
N LEU A 480 -10.75 16.78 -12.30
CA LEU A 480 -10.03 18.03 -12.12
C LEU A 480 -9.02 18.07 -13.26
N ASN A 481 -9.47 18.55 -14.43
CA ASN A 481 -8.57 19.32 -15.28
C ASN A 481 -7.97 20.38 -14.35
N ASN A 482 -6.69 20.25 -14.07
CA ASN A 482 -5.89 21.36 -13.60
C ASN A 482 -5.28 21.96 -14.88
N PRO A 483 -5.83 23.03 -15.47
CA PRO A 483 -5.22 23.66 -16.63
C PRO A 483 -3.96 24.49 -16.27
N ASP A 484 -3.50 24.43 -15.02
CA ASP A 484 -2.23 25.03 -14.58
C ASP A 484 -1.29 23.96 -13.98
N LEU A 485 -0.98 22.91 -14.74
CA LEU A 485 0.35 22.31 -14.63
C LEU A 485 1.27 23.18 -15.46
N PRO A 486 2.41 23.70 -14.93
CA PRO A 486 3.39 24.31 -15.80
C PRO A 486 3.88 23.24 -16.77
N GLU A 487 3.45 23.32 -18.03
CA GLU A 487 4.11 22.74 -19.18
C GLU A 487 5.51 23.38 -19.28
N GLY A 488 6.41 22.87 -18.46
CA GLY A 488 7.84 23.02 -18.65
C GLY A 488 8.38 21.63 -18.80
N ASN A 489 8.80 21.27 -20.02
CA ASN A 489 9.79 20.21 -20.20
C ASN A 489 10.82 20.32 -19.07
N PRO A 490 11.16 19.24 -18.33
CA PRO A 490 12.39 19.30 -17.55
C PRO A 490 13.48 19.73 -18.53
N PRO A 491 14.22 20.82 -18.26
CA PRO A 491 15.20 21.32 -19.20
C PRO A 491 16.14 20.16 -19.51
N SER A 492 16.19 19.77 -20.79
CA SER A 492 17.26 18.91 -21.28
C SER A 492 18.53 19.65 -20.95
N THR A 493 19.23 19.23 -19.90
CA THR A 493 20.52 19.79 -19.58
C THR A 493 21.45 19.31 -20.68
N ARG A 494 21.66 20.17 -21.68
CA ARG A 494 22.85 20.09 -22.54
C ARG A 494 24.04 20.11 -21.58
N ILE A 495 24.59 18.93 -21.33
CA ILE A 495 25.85 18.78 -20.62
C ILE A 495 26.90 19.51 -21.45
N ARG A 496 27.26 20.72 -21.03
CA ARG A 496 28.49 21.36 -21.48
C ARG A 496 29.63 20.43 -21.07
N LYS A 497 30.29 19.81 -22.06
CA LYS A 497 31.55 19.07 -21.87
C LYS A 497 32.55 19.97 -21.16
N LYS A 498 32.73 19.78 -19.85
CA LYS A 498 33.95 20.22 -19.16
C LYS A 498 35.05 19.20 -19.45
N LYS A 499 36.20 19.70 -19.90
CA LYS A 499 37.42 18.95 -20.17
C LYS A 499 37.77 18.02 -19.01
N LYS A 500 38.19 16.80 -19.35
CA LYS A 500 38.78 15.79 -18.46
C LYS A 500 39.85 16.44 -17.58
N GLY A 501 39.62 16.46 -16.27
CA GLY A 501 40.66 16.54 -15.26
C GLY A 501 40.75 15.18 -14.57
N ASN A 502 41.97 14.66 -14.42
CA ASN A 502 42.25 13.35 -13.83
C ASN A 502 41.53 13.17 -12.49
N VAL A 503 40.72 12.11 -12.39
CA VAL A 503 40.12 11.66 -11.13
C VAL A 503 41.21 10.91 -10.35
N THR A 504 41.78 11.59 -9.37
CA THR A 504 42.50 10.95 -8.27
C THR A 504 41.48 10.23 -7.37
N ARG A 505 41.77 8.96 -7.02
CA ARG A 505 41.01 8.17 -6.04
C ARG A 505 40.81 9.00 -4.77
N LYS A 506 39.57 9.39 -4.46
CA LYS A 506 39.22 9.81 -3.10
C LYS A 506 39.17 8.56 -2.24
N LYS A 507 39.90 8.54 -1.12
CA LYS A 507 39.72 7.55 -0.05
C LYS A 507 38.24 7.57 0.37
N ALA A 508 37.62 6.39 0.45
CA ALA A 508 36.31 6.25 1.10
C ALA A 508 36.46 6.69 2.58
N GLY A 509 35.44 7.34 3.14
CA GLY A 509 35.41 7.68 4.57
C GLY A 509 35.30 6.43 5.45
N GLU A 510 35.31 6.57 6.78
CA GLU A 510 35.14 5.42 7.69
C GLU A 510 33.69 4.90 7.65
N GLY A 511 33.51 3.57 7.57
CA GLY A 511 32.20 2.93 7.58
C GLY A 511 31.53 2.98 8.96
N SER A 512 30.20 2.95 8.99
CA SER A 512 29.44 2.89 10.25
C SER A 512 29.63 1.54 10.95
N LEU A 513 29.94 1.56 12.24
CA LEU A 513 30.01 0.37 13.09
C LEU A 513 28.65 0.00 13.72
N VAL A 514 27.61 0.80 13.43
CA VAL A 514 26.29 0.70 14.06
C VAL A 514 25.22 0.18 13.10
N TYR A 515 25.32 0.50 11.81
CA TYR A 515 24.41 0.03 10.76
C TYR A 515 25.16 -0.09 9.43
N TRP A 516 24.62 -0.84 8.48
CA TRP A 516 25.23 -1.00 7.16
C TRP A 516 24.95 0.22 6.26
N ASP A 517 25.87 1.20 6.24
CA ASP A 517 25.77 2.33 5.32
C ASP A 517 26.04 1.86 3.88
N LEU A 518 24.96 1.69 3.11
CA LEU A 518 25.04 1.29 1.71
C LEU A 518 25.90 2.26 0.88
N ASN A 519 25.91 3.56 1.15
CA ASN A 519 26.73 4.50 0.38
C ASN A 519 28.22 4.26 0.60
N PHE A 520 28.61 4.01 1.85
CA PHE A 520 29.96 3.61 2.19
C PHE A 520 30.30 2.27 1.53
N LEU A 521 29.47 1.24 1.70
CA LEU A 521 29.72 -0.10 1.16
C LEU A 521 29.89 -0.08 -0.37
N LEU A 522 29.04 0.65 -1.09
CA LEU A 522 29.13 0.78 -2.55
C LEU A 522 30.38 1.55 -2.98
N ALA A 523 30.78 2.58 -2.24
CA ALA A 523 32.00 3.33 -2.52
C ALA A 523 33.25 2.50 -2.23
N ASN A 524 33.25 1.78 -1.11
CA ASN A 524 34.35 0.94 -0.64
C ASN A 524 34.58 -0.28 -1.54
N ASN A 525 33.50 -0.82 -2.13
CA ASN A 525 33.54 -1.91 -3.10
C ASN A 525 33.65 -1.44 -4.57
N ALA A 526 34.01 -0.17 -4.79
CA ALA A 526 34.25 0.40 -6.12
C ALA A 526 33.07 0.27 -7.12
N VAL A 527 31.83 0.29 -6.63
CA VAL A 527 30.64 0.22 -7.48
C VAL A 527 30.49 1.50 -8.31
N SER A 528 30.27 1.36 -9.62
CA SER A 528 30.19 2.53 -10.52
C SER A 528 29.05 3.49 -10.15
N PRO A 529 29.20 4.82 -10.29
CA PRO A 529 28.18 5.79 -9.90
C PRO A 529 26.80 5.54 -10.55
N LYS A 530 26.79 5.01 -11.78
CA LYS A 530 25.55 4.60 -12.48
C LYS A 530 24.83 3.48 -11.72
N LYS A 531 25.56 2.42 -11.35
CA LYS A 531 25.00 1.30 -10.59
C LYS A 531 24.64 1.67 -9.15
N GLN A 532 25.39 2.60 -8.53
CA GLN A 532 25.00 3.12 -7.22
C GLN A 532 23.67 3.88 -7.28
N ALA A 533 23.44 4.71 -8.31
CA ALA A 533 22.18 5.41 -8.49
C ALA A 533 21.01 4.44 -8.75
N GLU A 534 21.27 3.37 -9.51
CA GLU A 534 20.31 2.30 -9.80
C GLU A 534 19.90 1.53 -8.54
N LEU A 535 20.88 1.08 -7.74
CA LEU A 535 20.64 0.40 -6.46
C LEU A 535 19.85 1.28 -5.47
N ARG A 536 20.19 2.57 -5.37
CA ARG A 536 19.44 3.52 -4.53
C ARG A 536 18.01 3.71 -4.99
N LYS A 537 17.79 3.82 -6.32
CA LYS A 537 16.46 3.99 -6.89
C LYS A 537 15.55 2.81 -6.57
N ASN A 538 16.12 1.61 -6.55
CA ASN A 538 15.38 0.37 -6.25
C ASN A 538 15.29 0.06 -4.74
N GLY A 539 15.73 0.96 -3.86
CA GLY A 539 15.58 0.78 -2.41
C GLY A 539 16.46 -0.31 -1.79
N ALA A 540 17.63 -0.57 -2.38
CA ALA A 540 18.63 -1.49 -1.83
C ALA A 540 18.99 -1.13 -0.38
N SER A 541 19.14 -2.15 0.48
CA SER A 541 19.65 -1.99 1.85
C SER A 541 21.13 -2.36 1.95
N GLY A 542 21.80 -1.84 2.99
CA GLY A 542 23.19 -2.22 3.28
C GLY A 542 23.27 -3.66 3.76
N GLU A 543 22.31 -4.07 4.59
CA GLU A 543 22.14 -5.43 5.13
C GLU A 543 22.09 -6.46 4.00
N THR A 544 21.26 -6.22 2.98
CA THR A 544 21.12 -7.13 1.84
C THR A 544 22.40 -7.16 1.01
N PHE A 545 23.02 -6.00 0.75
CA PHE A 545 24.28 -5.95 0.01
C PHE A 545 25.40 -6.70 0.75
N VAL A 546 25.47 -6.56 2.08
CA VAL A 546 26.40 -7.28 2.93
C VAL A 546 26.10 -8.77 2.94
N ALA A 547 24.84 -9.18 3.08
CA ALA A 547 24.46 -10.60 3.08
C ALA A 547 24.94 -11.31 1.80
N TRP A 548 24.81 -10.66 0.64
CA TRP A 548 25.33 -11.21 -0.61
C TRP A 548 26.86 -11.18 -0.74
N LEU A 549 27.55 -10.21 -0.11
CA LEU A 549 29.01 -10.23 0.01
C LEU A 549 29.50 -11.38 0.93
N LEU A 550 28.82 -11.61 2.05
CA LEU A 550 29.13 -12.72 2.97
C LEU A 550 28.87 -14.07 2.30
N TYR A 551 27.74 -14.21 1.60
CA TYR A 551 27.44 -15.40 0.81
C TYR A 551 28.50 -15.69 -0.24
N ALA A 552 29.01 -14.67 -0.94
CA ALA A 552 30.06 -14.86 -1.91
C ALA A 552 31.40 -15.35 -1.30
N LYS A 553 31.57 -15.23 0.02
CA LYS A 553 32.73 -15.72 0.77
C LYS A 553 32.46 -17.02 1.53
N SER A 554 31.23 -17.51 1.54
CA SER A 554 30.89 -18.78 2.18
C SER A 554 31.24 -19.98 1.30
N ALA A 555 31.24 -21.18 1.88
CA ALA A 555 31.40 -22.43 1.14
C ALA A 555 30.40 -22.58 -0.01
N VAL A 556 29.17 -22.09 0.18
CA VAL A 556 28.08 -22.14 -0.81
C VAL A 556 28.34 -21.17 -1.98
N GLY A 557 28.98 -20.03 -1.73
CA GLY A 557 29.34 -19.05 -2.75
C GLY A 557 30.63 -19.35 -3.52
N ALA A 558 31.36 -20.42 -3.18
CA ALA A 558 32.66 -20.74 -3.77
C ALA A 558 32.64 -20.94 -5.30
N GLY A 559 31.46 -21.23 -5.88
CA GLY A 559 31.26 -21.40 -7.32
C GLY A 559 31.11 -20.09 -8.13
N LEU A 560 31.12 -18.92 -7.49
CA LEU A 560 30.95 -17.64 -8.18
C LEU A 560 32.15 -17.27 -9.05
N LYS A 561 31.88 -16.81 -10.28
CA LYS A 561 32.92 -16.35 -11.23
C LYS A 561 33.68 -15.11 -10.71
N ASP A 562 32.97 -14.21 -10.04
CA ASP A 562 33.55 -13.03 -9.40
C ASP A 562 33.95 -13.36 -7.96
N LYS A 563 35.25 -13.59 -7.75
CA LYS A 563 35.82 -13.90 -6.42
C LYS A 563 35.71 -12.76 -5.41
N THR A 564 35.43 -11.54 -5.85
CA THR A 564 35.19 -10.40 -4.95
C THR A 564 33.77 -10.40 -4.40
N GLY A 565 32.83 -11.12 -5.05
CA GLY A 565 31.42 -11.16 -4.68
C GLY A 565 30.63 -9.91 -5.09
N VAL A 566 31.29 -8.82 -5.50
CA VAL A 566 30.67 -7.51 -5.71
C VAL A 566 29.66 -7.54 -6.87
N SER A 567 29.99 -8.21 -7.97
CA SER A 567 29.08 -8.29 -9.13
C SER A 567 27.84 -9.11 -8.81
N ASN A 568 27.99 -10.16 -8.00
CA ASN A 568 26.88 -10.97 -7.53
C ASN A 568 26.02 -10.18 -6.53
N ALA A 569 26.63 -9.51 -5.56
CA ALA A 569 25.93 -8.64 -4.62
C ALA A 569 25.14 -7.53 -5.34
N ILE A 570 25.73 -6.86 -6.34
CA ILE A 570 24.99 -5.87 -7.15
C ILE A 570 23.79 -6.51 -7.86
N ALA A 571 23.99 -7.64 -8.54
CA ALA A 571 22.92 -8.30 -9.30
C ALA A 571 21.78 -8.75 -8.38
N ARG A 572 22.10 -9.43 -7.28
CA ARG A 572 21.12 -9.98 -6.35
C ARG A 572 20.44 -8.91 -5.51
N THR A 573 21.14 -7.85 -5.12
CA THR A 573 20.51 -6.70 -4.45
C THR A 573 19.66 -5.86 -5.43
N LEU A 574 19.90 -5.90 -6.75
CA LEU A 574 18.98 -5.30 -7.72
C LEU A 574 17.73 -6.15 -7.94
N GLU A 575 17.88 -7.47 -7.98
CA GLU A 575 16.76 -8.43 -8.10
C GLU A 575 15.88 -8.46 -6.85
N SER A 576 16.49 -8.42 -5.66
CA SER A 576 15.80 -8.38 -4.38
C SER A 576 16.45 -7.35 -3.46
N PRO A 577 15.99 -6.09 -3.48
CA PRO A 577 16.58 -4.99 -2.70
C PRO A 577 16.62 -5.19 -1.18
N ARG A 578 15.77 -6.08 -0.67
CA ARG A 578 15.66 -6.43 0.75
C ARG A 578 15.80 -7.94 1.02
N GLY A 579 16.02 -8.77 0.00
CA GLY A 579 16.14 -10.22 0.14
C GLY A 579 17.60 -10.66 0.16
N GLY A 580 18.03 -11.22 1.30
CA GLY A 580 19.32 -11.87 1.42
C GLY A 580 19.30 -13.32 0.90
N PRO A 581 20.47 -13.96 0.80
CA PRO A 581 20.61 -15.36 0.38
C PRO A 581 19.97 -16.40 1.33
N GLY A 582 19.53 -15.96 2.51
CA GLY A 582 19.12 -16.85 3.60
C GLY A 582 20.32 -17.44 4.34
N GLY A 583 20.03 -18.27 5.34
CA GLY A 583 21.05 -18.97 6.14
C GLY A 583 22.04 -18.04 6.85
N ALA A 584 23.22 -18.57 7.18
CA ALA A 584 24.24 -17.90 7.99
C ALA A 584 24.63 -16.50 7.44
N ALA A 585 24.72 -16.33 6.12
CA ALA A 585 25.07 -15.05 5.52
C ALA A 585 24.01 -13.96 5.77
N SER A 586 22.73 -14.30 5.78
CA SER A 586 21.66 -13.35 6.17
C SER A 586 21.66 -13.08 7.67
N VAL A 587 21.89 -14.11 8.50
CA VAL A 587 21.92 -13.95 9.97
C VAL A 587 23.06 -13.02 10.39
N LEU A 588 24.27 -13.25 9.87
CA LEU A 588 25.44 -12.41 10.15
C LEU A 588 25.30 -10.98 9.61
N ALA A 589 24.61 -10.79 8.49
CA ALA A 589 24.34 -9.45 7.96
C ALA A 589 23.30 -8.67 8.80
N ASN A 590 22.45 -9.36 9.57
CA ASN A 590 21.53 -8.72 10.49
C ASN A 590 22.19 -8.34 11.83
N LEU A 591 23.41 -8.80 12.09
CA LEU A 591 24.18 -8.35 13.24
C LEU A 591 24.59 -6.88 13.07
N PRO A 592 24.67 -6.11 14.17
CA PRO A 592 25.33 -4.82 14.15
C PRO A 592 26.76 -4.93 13.59
N PRO A 593 27.22 -4.02 12.71
CA PRO A 593 28.52 -4.14 12.04
C PRO A 593 29.71 -4.30 13.00
N HIS A 594 29.69 -3.66 14.17
CA HIS A 594 30.73 -3.85 15.19
C HIS A 594 30.84 -5.28 15.71
N ARG A 595 29.73 -6.02 15.81
CA ARG A 595 29.76 -7.42 16.27
C ARG A 595 30.41 -8.31 15.23
N LEU A 596 29.99 -8.21 13.98
CA LEU A 596 30.61 -8.98 12.89
C LEU A 596 32.09 -8.61 12.71
N LYS A 597 32.43 -7.32 12.85
CA LYS A 597 33.82 -6.86 12.84
C LYS A 597 34.64 -7.51 13.95
N ALA A 598 34.16 -7.46 15.19
CA ALA A 598 34.86 -8.05 16.34
C ALA A 598 35.05 -9.56 16.20
N MET A 599 34.06 -10.28 15.65
CA MET A 599 34.17 -11.71 15.38
C MET A 599 35.26 -12.01 14.35
N LEU A 600 35.29 -11.27 13.23
CA LEU A 600 36.33 -11.39 12.20
C LEU A 600 37.73 -11.03 12.72
N GLU A 601 37.86 -10.02 13.57
CA GLU A 601 39.14 -9.59 14.16
C GLU A 601 39.67 -10.63 15.14
N ARG A 602 38.83 -11.13 16.05
CA ARG A 602 39.18 -12.17 17.04
C ARG A 602 39.58 -13.49 16.37
N ASP A 603 38.84 -13.90 15.34
CA ASP A 603 39.18 -15.08 14.53
C ASP A 603 40.54 -14.91 13.83
N LEU A 604 40.82 -13.73 13.27
CA LEU A 604 42.12 -13.41 12.68
C LEU A 604 43.27 -13.33 13.70
N GLU A 605 42.97 -13.13 14.98
CA GLU A 605 43.91 -13.20 16.10
C GLU A 605 44.11 -14.63 16.63
N GLY A 606 43.36 -15.60 16.10
CA GLY A 606 43.42 -17.01 16.47
C GLY A 606 42.54 -17.39 17.66
N GLU A 607 41.58 -16.55 18.03
CA GLU A 607 40.56 -16.88 19.03
C GLU A 607 39.43 -17.72 18.43
N GLU A 608 38.87 -18.63 19.24
CA GLU A 608 37.69 -19.41 18.89
C GLU A 608 36.42 -18.55 18.97
N ILE A 609 35.57 -18.62 17.94
CA ILE A 609 34.32 -17.86 17.85
C ILE A 609 33.14 -18.79 18.10
N ASP A 610 32.55 -18.70 19.29
CA ASP A 610 31.35 -19.45 19.69
C ASP A 610 30.08 -18.85 19.06
N ASP A 611 29.94 -19.00 17.74
CA ASP A 611 28.74 -18.61 16.98
C ASP A 611 28.52 -19.57 15.78
N PRO A 612 27.44 -20.36 15.78
CA PRO A 612 27.23 -21.43 14.80
C PRO A 612 27.02 -20.91 13.37
N ASP A 613 26.47 -19.70 13.21
CA ASP A 613 26.30 -19.07 11.89
C ASP A 613 27.63 -18.55 11.36
N TYR A 614 28.47 -17.99 12.24
CA TYR A 614 29.82 -17.56 11.88
C TYR A 614 30.70 -18.73 11.45
N GLU A 615 30.70 -19.84 12.21
CA GLU A 615 31.39 -21.07 11.84
C GLU A 615 30.88 -21.60 10.50
N ALA A 616 29.56 -21.75 10.34
CA ALA A 616 28.96 -22.23 9.08
C ALA A 616 29.30 -21.35 7.88
N ALA A 617 29.44 -20.03 8.07
CA ALA A 617 29.78 -19.10 7.00
C ALA A 617 31.28 -19.12 6.64
N PHE A 618 32.19 -19.27 7.62
CA PHE A 618 33.61 -18.95 7.45
C PHE A 618 34.59 -20.07 7.81
N GLU A 619 34.14 -21.26 8.21
CA GLU A 619 35.00 -22.42 8.51
C GLU A 619 36.00 -22.74 7.38
N THR A 620 35.56 -22.57 6.12
CA THR A 620 36.37 -22.86 4.92
C THR A 620 37.06 -21.65 4.30
N LEU A 621 36.86 -20.44 4.86
CA LEU A 621 37.41 -19.20 4.32
C LEU A 621 38.82 -18.94 4.92
N PRO A 622 39.90 -18.90 4.11
CA PRO A 622 41.24 -18.62 4.65
C PRO A 622 41.36 -17.21 5.22
N ASP A 623 42.33 -16.98 6.11
CA ASP A 623 42.59 -15.66 6.74
C ASP A 623 42.77 -14.52 5.74
N SER A 624 43.37 -14.81 4.57
CA SER A 624 43.50 -13.85 3.48
C SER A 624 42.14 -13.41 2.91
N GLY A 625 41.17 -14.32 2.88
CA GLY A 625 39.77 -14.07 2.53
C GLY A 625 39.03 -13.30 3.62
N LYS A 626 39.23 -13.65 4.90
CA LYS A 626 38.66 -12.93 6.05
C LYS A 626 39.17 -11.48 6.12
N LYS A 627 40.48 -11.26 5.93
CA LYS A 627 41.08 -9.90 5.82
C LYS A 627 40.53 -9.10 4.65
N ALA A 628 40.34 -9.75 3.49
CA ALA A 628 39.75 -9.08 2.33
C ALA A 628 38.28 -8.70 2.59
N LEU A 629 37.51 -9.56 3.25
CA LEU A 629 36.13 -9.31 3.64
C LEU A 629 36.03 -8.15 4.65
N LEU A 630 36.87 -8.16 5.69
CA LEU A 630 36.96 -7.07 6.66
C LEU A 630 37.23 -5.73 5.96
N LYS A 631 38.17 -5.71 5.00
CA LYS A 631 38.44 -4.52 4.19
C LYS A 631 37.27 -4.11 3.31
N GLN A 632 36.53 -5.06 2.71
CA GLN A 632 35.34 -4.77 1.89
C GLN A 632 34.18 -4.17 2.71
N LEU A 633 34.05 -4.59 3.97
CA LEU A 633 32.94 -4.19 4.84
C LEU A 633 33.24 -2.95 5.67
N PHE A 634 34.50 -2.71 6.03
CA PHE A 634 34.87 -1.67 7.01
C PHE A 634 35.91 -0.66 6.51
N GLY A 635 36.56 -0.93 5.37
CA GLY A 635 37.61 -0.06 4.83
C GLY A 635 39.01 -0.47 5.30
N ASP A 636 39.98 0.43 5.10
CA ASP A 636 41.38 0.25 5.52
C ASP A 636 41.59 0.54 7.01
#